data_AF-A0A7V8VAV9-F1
#
_entry.id   AF-A0A7V8VAV9-F1
#
_cell.length_a   1.000
_cell.length_b   1.000
_cell.length_c   1.000
_cell.angle_alpha   90.00
_cell.angle_beta   90.00
_cell.angle_gamma   90.00
#
_symmetry.space_group_name_H-M   'P 1'
#
loop_
_entity.id
_entity.type
_entity.pdbx_description
1 polymer ?
#
loop_
_entity_poly.entity_id
_entity_poly.type
_entity_poly.pdbx_seq_one_letter_code
_entity_poly.pdbx_strand_id
1 'polypeptide(L)'
;MAKTGTVHRVVPLPEPLREAMQKARDAKGETNAAFVAGAVADHLARLVEGLEALGYGRLRGKRRPARLPFSEEAGTLQALREASDKVQIPAIQLLLLCLAAATTDQPAKPKRRGRRKAVRPDDE
;
A
#
# COMPACT_ATOMS: atom_id res chain seq x y z
N MET A 1 -8.08 -7.84 37.77
CA MET A 1 -8.23 -6.47 37.20
C MET A 1 -7.04 -6.21 36.30
N ALA A 2 -7.24 -6.20 34.97
CA ALA A 2 -6.15 -5.87 34.05
C ALA A 2 -5.81 -4.38 34.22
N LYS A 3 -4.54 -4.06 34.53
CA LYS A 3 -4.05 -2.68 34.49
C LYS A 3 -4.20 -2.19 33.05
N THR A 4 -5.16 -1.32 32.80
CA THR A 4 -5.25 -0.52 31.57
C THR A 4 -4.12 0.49 31.58
N GLY A 5 -2.92 0.04 31.24
CA GLY A 5 -1.74 0.89 31.12
C GLY A 5 -1.83 1.70 29.84
N THR A 6 -1.88 3.02 29.95
CA THR A 6 -1.72 3.91 28.80
C THR A 6 -0.27 3.83 28.33
N VAL A 7 -0.05 3.37 27.09
CA VAL A 7 1.29 3.36 26.48
C VAL A 7 1.50 4.65 25.71
N HIS A 8 2.47 5.44 26.14
CA HIS A 8 2.85 6.67 25.45
C HIS A 8 3.90 6.37 24.39
N ARG A 9 3.70 6.89 23.17
CA ARG A 9 4.70 6.88 22.10
C ARG A 9 4.84 8.27 21.52
N VAL A 10 6.07 8.62 21.17
CA VAL A 10 6.36 9.87 20.44
C VAL A 10 6.15 9.59 18.96
N VAL A 11 5.23 10.34 18.35
CA VAL A 11 4.95 10.29 16.92
C VAL A 11 5.20 11.68 16.33
N PRO A 12 6.07 11.82 15.32
CA PRO A 12 6.24 13.09 14.64
C PRO A 12 4.97 13.39 13.84
N LEU A 13 4.32 14.51 14.16
CA LEU A 13 3.14 15.00 13.44
C LEU A 13 3.53 16.24 12.65
N PRO A 14 3.04 16.41 11.41
CA PRO A 14 3.11 17.69 10.72
C PRO A 14 2.46 18.78 11.59
N GLU A 15 3.13 19.93 11.72
CA GLU A 15 2.64 21.07 12.53
C GLU A 15 1.18 21.42 12.22
N PRO A 16 0.74 21.52 10.94
CA PRO A 16 -0.65 21.84 10.64
C PRO A 16 -1.65 20.80 11.15
N LEU A 17 -1.29 19.52 11.14
CA LEU A 17 -2.13 18.44 11.64
C LEU A 17 -2.23 18.49 13.17
N ARG A 18 -1.10 18.77 13.84
CA ARG A 18 -1.05 18.92 15.30
C ARG A 18 -1.96 20.06 15.77
N GLU A 19 -1.89 21.23 15.11
CA GLU A 19 -2.74 22.37 15.44
C GLU A 19 -4.23 22.07 15.21
N ALA A 20 -4.57 21.45 14.07
CA ALA A 20 -5.94 21.07 13.76
C ALA A 20 -6.51 20.07 14.78
N MET A 21 -5.71 19.08 15.17
CA MET A 21 -6.07 18.10 16.21
C MET A 21 -6.33 18.80 17.54
N GLN A 22 -5.45 19.72 17.96
CA GLN A 22 -5.60 20.45 19.20
C GLN A 22 -6.90 21.28 19.23
N LYS A 23 -7.17 22.05 18.16
CA LYS A 23 -8.41 22.84 18.04
C LYS A 23 -9.66 21.96 18.09
N ALA A 24 -9.65 20.84 17.36
CA ALA A 24 -10.80 19.93 17.31
C ALA A 24 -11.08 19.25 18.65
N ARG A 25 -10.02 18.84 19.37
CA ARG A 25 -10.11 18.29 20.72
C ARG A 25 -10.66 19.33 21.71
N ASP A 26 -10.09 20.54 21.71
CA ASP A 26 -10.44 21.60 22.64
C ASP A 26 -11.90 22.03 22.46
N ALA A 27 -12.39 22.08 21.22
CA ALA A 27 -13.79 22.35 20.90
C ALA A 27 -14.76 21.28 21.45
N LYS A 28 -14.31 20.03 21.60
CA LYS A 28 -15.11 18.92 22.14
C LYS A 28 -14.92 18.70 23.65
N GLY A 29 -13.97 19.39 24.28
CA GLY A 29 -13.62 19.17 25.69
C GLY A 29 -13.04 17.78 25.97
N GLU A 30 -12.43 17.14 24.97
CA GLU A 30 -11.92 15.77 25.07
C GLU A 30 -10.45 15.73 25.53
N THR A 31 -10.02 14.60 26.10
CA THR A 31 -8.59 14.34 26.31
C THR A 31 -7.93 13.89 25.01
N ASN A 32 -6.60 14.01 24.89
CA ASN A 32 -5.86 13.45 23.75
C ASN A 32 -6.14 11.95 23.54
N ALA A 33 -6.23 11.19 24.63
CA ALA A 33 -6.48 9.75 24.57
C ALA A 33 -7.87 9.46 24.00
N ALA A 34 -8.90 10.18 24.46
CA ALA A 34 -10.26 10.04 23.96
C ALA A 34 -10.36 10.44 22.48
N PHE A 35 -9.76 11.56 22.10
CA PHE A 35 -9.77 12.05 20.72
C PHE A 35 -9.10 11.05 19.76
N VAL A 36 -7.91 10.53 20.11
CA VAL A 36 -7.20 9.54 19.31
C VAL A 36 -8.01 8.25 19.18
N ALA A 37 -8.60 7.77 20.29
CA ALA A 37 -9.42 6.56 20.27
C ALA A 37 -10.65 6.73 19.35
N GLY A 38 -11.36 7.85 19.47
CA GLY A 38 -12.51 8.17 18.61
C GLY A 38 -12.13 8.27 17.14
N ALA A 39 -11.07 9.03 16.80
CA ALA A 39 -10.61 9.18 15.43
C ALA A 39 -10.24 7.84 14.78
N VAL A 40 -9.60 6.93 15.53
CA VAL A 40 -9.28 5.59 15.02
C VAL A 40 -10.54 4.76 14.84
N ALA A 41 -11.45 4.75 15.81
CA ALA A 41 -12.69 3.99 15.73
C ALA A 41 -13.55 4.43 14.53
N ASP A 42 -13.66 5.73 14.29
CA ASP A 42 -14.55 6.30 13.28
C ASP A 42 -14.01 6.22 11.86
N HIS A 43 -12.69 6.25 11.68
CA HIS A 43 -12.08 6.41 10.36
C HIS A 43 -11.29 5.22 9.86
N LEU A 44 -10.81 4.32 10.74
CA LEU A 44 -9.89 3.26 10.35
C LEU A 44 -10.51 2.29 9.33
N ALA A 45 -11.76 1.85 9.54
CA ALA A 45 -12.41 0.89 8.65
C ALA A 45 -12.48 1.42 7.20
N ARG A 46 -12.98 2.65 7.04
CA ARG A 46 -13.07 3.32 5.73
C ARG A 46 -11.70 3.53 5.09
N LEU A 47 -10.69 3.87 5.90
CA LEU A 47 -9.32 4.03 5.40
C LEU A 47 -8.77 2.69 4.87
N VAL A 48 -8.99 1.59 5.59
CA VAL A 48 -8.58 0.25 5.15
C VAL A 48 -9.27 -0.13 3.85
N GLU A 49 -10.58 0.07 3.74
CA GLU A 49 -11.34 -0.20 2.51
C GLU A 49 -10.79 0.60 1.31
N GLY A 50 -10.52 1.89 1.50
CA GLY A 50 -9.92 2.73 0.46
C GLY A 50 -8.54 2.25 0.02
N LEU A 51 -7.68 1.85 0.98
CA LEU A 51 -6.35 1.31 0.67
C LEU A 51 -6.46 -0.04 -0.05
N GLU A 52 -7.40 -0.90 0.33
CA GLU A 52 -7.63 -2.18 -0.35
C GLU A 52 -8.12 -1.97 -1.78
N ALA A 53 -9.03 -1.02 -2.01
CA ALA A 53 -9.48 -0.64 -3.34
C ALA A 53 -8.36 -0.10 -4.24
N LEU A 54 -7.38 0.62 -3.66
CA LEU A 54 -6.18 1.06 -4.36
C LEU A 54 -5.20 -0.09 -4.68
N GLY A 55 -5.43 -1.30 -4.16
CA GLY A 55 -4.63 -2.49 -4.43
C GLY A 55 -3.65 -2.88 -3.33
N TYR A 56 -3.61 -2.18 -2.19
CA TYR A 56 -2.72 -2.55 -1.07
C TYR A 56 -2.96 -3.97 -0.55
N GLY A 57 -4.20 -4.47 -0.65
CA GLY A 57 -4.55 -5.85 -0.28
C GLY A 57 -3.76 -6.90 -1.08
N ARG A 58 -3.38 -6.59 -2.32
CA ARG A 58 -2.63 -7.49 -3.22
C ARG A 58 -1.13 -7.52 -2.94
N LEU A 59 -0.63 -6.55 -2.17
CA LEU A 59 0.77 -6.49 -1.78
C LEU A 59 1.11 -7.39 -0.60
N ARG A 60 0.10 -8.10 -0.06
CA ARG A 60 0.23 -9.10 1.01
C ARG A 60 0.84 -10.40 0.45
N GLY A 61 1.63 -11.08 1.28
CA GLY A 61 2.17 -12.40 0.96
C GLY A 61 3.70 -12.46 0.81
N LYS A 62 4.20 -13.63 0.39
CA LYS A 62 5.63 -13.89 0.26
C LYS A 62 6.22 -13.07 -0.89
N ARG A 63 7.21 -12.22 -0.59
CA ARG A 63 7.95 -11.45 -1.59
C ARG A 63 9.13 -12.26 -2.11
N ARG A 64 9.32 -12.25 -3.43
CA ARG A 64 10.50 -12.80 -4.09
C ARG A 64 11.21 -11.68 -4.84
N PRO A 65 12.56 -11.62 -4.80
CA PRO A 65 13.30 -10.66 -5.61
C PRO A 65 12.97 -10.85 -7.10
N ALA A 66 12.75 -9.74 -7.79
CA ALA A 66 12.58 -9.70 -9.24
C ALA A 66 13.46 -8.57 -9.79
N ARG A 67 14.17 -8.83 -10.88
CA ARG A 67 14.89 -7.79 -11.62
C ARG A 67 13.90 -7.13 -12.57
N LEU A 68 13.65 -5.84 -12.36
CA LEU A 68 12.77 -5.04 -13.22
C LEU A 68 13.62 -4.09 -14.06
N PRO A 69 13.38 -4.02 -15.38
CA PRO A 69 14.06 -3.05 -16.23
C PRO A 69 13.49 -1.66 -15.99
N PHE A 70 14.37 -0.67 -15.78
CA PHE A 70 14.02 0.74 -15.78
C PHE A 70 14.86 1.44 -16.84
N SER A 71 14.22 2.20 -17.73
CA SER A 71 14.90 3.05 -18.70
C SER A 71 15.02 4.47 -18.14
N GLU A 72 16.21 5.07 -18.27
CA GLU A 72 16.45 6.48 -17.94
C GLU A 72 15.68 7.42 -18.88
N GLU A 73 15.63 7.09 -20.18
CA GLU A 73 14.89 7.87 -21.19
C GLU A 73 13.39 7.93 -20.89
N ALA A 74 12.84 6.86 -20.31
CA ALA A 74 11.43 6.81 -19.93
C ALA A 74 11.10 7.61 -18.65
N GLY A 75 12.11 8.12 -17.92
CA GLY A 75 11.92 8.95 -16.72
C GLY A 75 11.18 8.26 -15.56
N THR A 76 10.95 6.95 -15.63
CA THR A 76 10.07 6.21 -14.71
C THR A 76 10.48 6.30 -13.25
N LEU A 77 11.78 6.23 -12.95
CA LEU A 77 12.28 6.37 -11.58
C LEU A 77 12.12 7.79 -11.04
N GLN A 78 12.27 8.81 -11.89
CA GLN A 78 12.07 10.21 -11.49
C GLN A 78 10.60 10.48 -11.20
N ALA A 79 9.69 10.03 -12.07
CA ALA A 79 8.25 10.15 -11.88
C ALA A 79 7.78 9.48 -10.57
N LEU A 80 8.34 8.30 -10.23
CA LEU A 80 8.03 7.62 -8.97
C LEU A 80 8.54 8.38 -7.74
N ARG A 81 9.69 9.05 -7.82
CA ARG A 81 10.23 9.88 -6.75
C ARG A 81 9.37 11.12 -6.52
N GLU A 82 9.04 11.85 -7.58
CA GLU A 82 8.19 13.03 -7.51
C GLU A 82 6.79 12.70 -6.96
N ALA A 83 6.21 11.58 -7.40
CA ALA A 83 4.96 11.09 -6.86
C ALA A 83 5.08 10.75 -5.37
N SER A 84 6.15 10.05 -4.98
CA SER A 84 6.45 9.70 -3.58
C SER A 84 6.49 10.94 -2.69
N ASP A 85 7.16 12.01 -3.13
CA ASP A 85 7.26 13.26 -2.37
C ASP A 85 5.89 13.95 -2.25
N LYS A 86 5.07 13.90 -3.30
CA LYS A 86 3.74 14.51 -3.30
C LYS A 86 2.74 13.81 -2.37
N VAL A 87 2.73 12.48 -2.34
CA VAL A 87 1.73 11.71 -1.57
C VAL A 87 2.28 11.08 -0.30
N GLN A 88 3.57 11.26 -0.02
CA GLN A 88 4.25 10.73 1.17
C GLN A 88 4.15 9.19 1.28
N ILE A 89 4.11 8.50 0.14
CA ILE A 89 4.12 7.04 0.03
C ILE A 89 5.43 6.63 -0.65
N PRO A 90 6.20 5.66 -0.09
CA PRO A 90 7.47 5.26 -0.68
C PRO A 90 7.35 4.87 -2.16
N ALA A 91 8.25 5.38 -3.01
CA ALA A 91 8.29 5.12 -4.46
C ALA A 91 8.17 3.63 -4.83
N ILE A 92 8.76 2.72 -4.04
CA ILE A 92 8.65 1.27 -4.26
C ILE A 92 7.21 0.77 -4.08
N GLN A 93 6.45 1.30 -3.13
CA GLN A 93 5.05 0.95 -2.94
C GLN A 93 4.22 1.46 -4.12
N LEU A 94 4.47 2.69 -4.58
CA LEU A 94 3.81 3.25 -5.76
C LEU A 94 4.03 2.37 -6.99
N LEU A 95 5.29 1.94 -7.24
CA LEU A 95 5.59 1.00 -8.33
C LEU A 95 4.77 -0.29 -8.21
N LEU A 96 4.72 -0.89 -7.01
CA LEU A 96 3.97 -2.13 -6.81
C LEU A 96 2.47 -1.95 -7.04
N LEU A 97 1.90 -0.81 -6.66
CA LEU A 97 0.49 -0.48 -6.94
C LEU A 97 0.26 -0.29 -8.44
N CYS A 98 1.15 0.39 -9.16
CA CYS A 98 1.07 0.51 -10.62
C CYS A 98 1.07 -0.88 -11.29
N LEU A 99 1.93 -1.79 -10.86
CA LEU A 99 1.98 -3.16 -11.39
C LEU A 99 0.72 -3.97 -11.01
N ALA A 100 0.19 -3.79 -9.80
CA ALA A 100 -1.05 -4.42 -9.37
C ALA A 100 -2.27 -3.93 -10.18
N ALA A 101 -2.34 -2.63 -10.49
CA ALA A 101 -3.36 -2.06 -11.34
C ALA A 101 -3.26 -2.61 -12.78
N ALA A 102 -2.06 -2.55 -13.38
CA ALA A 102 -1.83 -3.00 -14.75
C ALA A 102 -2.12 -4.51 -14.98
N THR A 103 -2.09 -5.33 -13.93
CA THR A 103 -2.43 -6.75 -13.99
C THR A 103 -3.91 -7.04 -13.71
N THR A 104 -4.69 -6.06 -13.26
CA THR A 104 -6.14 -6.17 -13.08
C THR A 104 -6.89 -5.99 -14.39
N ASP A 105 -6.40 -5.09 -15.25
CA ASP A 105 -7.05 -4.75 -16.52
C ASP A 105 -6.78 -5.77 -17.64
N GLN A 106 -5.94 -6.78 -17.41
CA GLN A 106 -5.65 -7.79 -18.41
C GLN A 106 -6.60 -8.98 -18.29
N PRO A 107 -7.44 -9.28 -19.32
CA PRO A 107 -8.20 -10.51 -19.34
C PRO A 107 -7.22 -11.69 -19.34
N ALA A 108 -7.44 -12.64 -18.43
CA ALA A 108 -6.58 -13.81 -18.25
C ALA A 108 -6.38 -14.53 -19.59
N LYS A 109 -5.20 -14.36 -20.22
CA LYS A 109 -4.85 -15.14 -21.41
C LYS A 109 -4.77 -16.61 -21.00
N PRO A 110 -5.46 -17.53 -21.71
CA PRO A 110 -5.44 -18.94 -21.37
C PRO A 110 -4.01 -19.47 -21.46
N LYS A 111 -3.57 -20.14 -20.38
CA LYS A 111 -2.28 -20.84 -20.30
C LYS A 111 -2.15 -21.76 -21.51
N ARG A 112 -1.23 -21.45 -22.43
CA ARG A 112 -0.79 -22.38 -23.48
C ARG A 112 -0.19 -23.60 -22.79
N ARG A 113 -0.98 -24.66 -22.70
CA ARG A 113 -0.61 -25.98 -22.21
C ARG A 113 0.57 -26.46 -23.07
N GLY A 114 1.66 -26.82 -22.40
CA GLY A 114 2.92 -27.21 -23.03
C GLY A 114 2.72 -28.23 -24.15
N ARG A 115 3.33 -27.95 -25.30
CA ARG A 115 3.49 -28.87 -26.42
C ARG A 115 4.35 -30.03 -25.91
N ARG A 116 3.71 -31.14 -25.52
CA ARG A 116 4.40 -32.42 -25.27
C ARG A 116 5.20 -32.76 -26.53
N LYS A 117 6.50 -32.95 -26.34
CA LYS A 117 7.44 -33.45 -27.34
C LYS A 117 6.90 -34.81 -27.82
N ALA A 118 6.48 -34.91 -29.07
CA ALA A 118 6.20 -36.19 -29.70
C ALA A 118 7.55 -36.88 -29.90
N VAL A 119 7.82 -37.92 -29.11
CA VAL A 119 8.84 -38.91 -29.44
C VAL A 119 8.19 -39.79 -30.52
N ARG A 120 8.74 -39.76 -31.73
CA ARG A 120 8.43 -40.76 -32.77
C ARG A 120 9.19 -42.04 -32.42
N PRO A 121 8.55 -43.22 -32.38
CA PRO A 121 9.22 -44.49 -32.55
C PRO A 121 8.94 -44.97 -33.97
N ASP A 122 9.89 -44.81 -34.87
CA ASP A 122 9.98 -45.57 -36.12
C ASP A 122 11.46 -46.02 -36.17
N ASP A 123 11.75 -47.27 -35.82
CA ASP A 123 11.93 -48.39 -36.76
C ASP A 123 13.24 -48.28 -37.56
N GLU A 124 14.31 -48.85 -37.01
CA GLU A 124 15.21 -49.82 -37.66
C GLU A 124 16.11 -50.53 -36.63
#